data_AF-A0A667YY57-F1
#
_entry.id   AF-A0A667YY57-F1
#
_cell.length_a   1.000
_cell.length_b   1.000
_cell.length_c   1.000
_cell.angle_alpha   90.00
_cell.angle_beta   90.00
_cell.angle_gamma   90.00
#
_symmetry.space_group_name_H-M   'P 1'
#
loop_
_entity.id
_entity.type
_entity.pdbx_description
1 polymer ?
#
loop_
_entity_poly.entity_id
_entity_poly.type
_entity_poly.pdbx_seq_one_letter_code
_entity_poly.pdbx_strand_id
1 'polypeptide(L)'
;MSGIALSRLAQERKAWRKDHPFGFVAVPTKNPDGTMNLMNWECAIPGKKGTPWEGGLFKLRMLFKDDYPSSPPKCKFEPPLFHPNVYPSGTVCLSILEEDKDWRPAITIKQILLGIQELLNEPNIQDPAQAEAYTIYCGIFLEQSTMTTKLFEKEIRGELEKADVILTTDQVINKFGVRGYSDDKKENGKSRAEWCNMVPHL
;
A
#
# COMPACT_ATOMS: atom_id res chain seq x y z
N MET A 1 25.74 -8.70 12.70
CA MET A 1 24.35 -8.83 13.16
C MET A 1 23.37 -8.99 11.99
N SER A 2 23.63 -9.88 11.02
CA SER A 2 22.94 -9.88 9.71
C SER A 2 21.74 -10.83 9.58
N GLY A 3 21.18 -11.33 10.69
CA GLY A 3 20.10 -12.34 10.65
C GLY A 3 18.74 -11.90 11.20
N ILE A 4 18.70 -10.82 12.00
CA ILE A 4 17.48 -10.43 12.72
C ILE A 4 16.42 -9.90 11.75
N ALA A 5 16.80 -9.01 10.82
CA ALA A 5 15.91 -8.47 9.80
C ALA A 5 15.27 -9.58 8.96
N LEU A 6 16.08 -10.47 8.38
CA LEU A 6 15.60 -11.59 7.56
C LEU A 6 14.70 -12.54 8.35
N SER A 7 15.05 -12.86 9.60
CA SER A 7 14.23 -13.70 10.47
C SER A 7 12.86 -13.06 10.74
N ARG A 8 12.84 -11.76 11.09
CA ARG A 8 11.60 -11.01 11.28
C ARG A 8 10.77 -10.97 10.00
N LEU A 9 11.38 -10.69 8.85
CA LEU A 9 10.68 -10.61 7.55
C LEU A 9 10.13 -11.97 7.10
N ALA A 10 10.81 -13.07 7.41
CA ALA A 10 10.30 -14.40 7.18
C ALA A 10 9.04 -14.69 8.04
N GLN A 11 9.02 -14.21 9.30
CA GLN A 11 7.84 -14.30 10.17
C GLN A 11 6.69 -13.42 9.65
N GLU A 12 6.96 -12.17 9.26
CA GLU A 12 5.97 -11.27 8.64
C GLU A 12 5.36 -11.89 7.39
N ARG A 13 6.18 -12.47 6.51
CA ARG A 13 5.70 -13.16 5.30
C ARG A 13 4.81 -14.37 5.62
N LYS A 14 5.16 -15.14 6.66
CA LYS A 14 4.33 -16.26 7.12
C LYS A 14 3.01 -15.75 7.71
N ALA A 15 3.03 -14.68 8.48
CA ALA A 15 1.84 -14.05 9.05
C ALA A 15 0.92 -13.51 7.95
N TRP A 16 1.48 -12.80 6.96
CA TRP A 16 0.73 -12.26 5.81
C TRP A 16 0.02 -13.36 5.01
N ARG A 17 0.71 -14.47 4.73
CA ARG A 17 0.11 -15.62 4.04
C ARG A 17 -1.02 -16.27 4.83
N LYS A 18 -0.97 -16.20 6.17
CA LYS A 18 -2.03 -16.72 7.04
C LYS A 18 -3.23 -15.78 7.09
N ASP A 19 -2.97 -14.48 7.17
CA ASP A 19 -3.99 -13.45 7.33
C ASP A 19 -3.49 -12.11 6.78
N HIS A 20 -4.15 -11.61 5.74
CA HIS A 20 -3.97 -10.26 5.21
C HIS A 20 -5.34 -9.63 4.92
N PRO A 21 -5.46 -8.30 4.97
CA PRO A 21 -6.71 -7.63 4.67
C PRO A 21 -7.10 -7.84 3.20
N PHE A 22 -8.40 -7.93 2.93
CA PHE A 22 -8.92 -8.18 1.59
C PHE A 22 -8.43 -7.10 0.60
N GLY A 23 -8.00 -7.53 -0.59
CA GLY A 23 -7.54 -6.65 -1.66
C GLY A 23 -6.12 -6.09 -1.50
N PHE A 24 -5.47 -6.29 -0.35
CA PHE A 24 -4.08 -5.90 -0.16
C PHE A 24 -3.12 -6.94 -0.72
N VAL A 25 -2.02 -6.46 -1.30
CA VAL A 25 -0.91 -7.29 -1.76
C VAL A 25 0.35 -6.89 -1.01
N ALA A 26 1.15 -7.87 -0.61
CA ALA A 26 2.52 -7.68 -0.13
C ALA A 26 3.33 -8.94 -0.43
N VAL A 27 4.29 -8.84 -1.35
CA VAL A 27 5.17 -9.96 -1.70
C VAL A 27 6.63 -9.51 -1.76
N PRO A 28 7.58 -10.33 -1.27
CA PRO A 28 8.99 -10.10 -1.54
C PRO A 28 9.30 -10.19 -3.03
N THR A 29 10.23 -9.36 -3.50
CA THR A 29 10.75 -9.39 -4.86
C THR A 29 11.66 -10.60 -5.08
N LYS A 30 12.01 -10.86 -6.34
CA LYS A 30 13.03 -11.84 -6.72
C LYS A 30 14.30 -11.11 -7.15
N ASN A 31 15.45 -11.66 -6.75
CA ASN A 31 16.75 -11.29 -7.29
C ASN A 31 16.88 -11.76 -8.76
N PRO A 32 17.87 -11.25 -9.53
CA PRO A 32 18.11 -11.68 -10.90
C PRO A 32 18.37 -13.18 -11.05
N ASP A 33 18.91 -13.83 -10.02
CA ASP A 33 19.15 -15.28 -9.95
C ASP A 33 17.89 -16.10 -9.60
N GLY A 34 16.73 -15.44 -9.45
CA GLY A 34 15.45 -16.06 -9.10
C GLY A 34 15.25 -16.31 -7.60
N THR A 35 16.26 -16.05 -6.76
CA THR A 35 16.14 -16.18 -5.30
C THR A 35 15.26 -15.08 -4.73
N MET A 36 14.68 -15.32 -3.56
CA MET A 36 13.78 -14.37 -2.92
C MET A 36 14.54 -13.28 -2.18
N ASN A 37 14.22 -12.02 -2.47
CA ASN A 37 14.75 -10.88 -1.75
C ASN A 37 13.75 -10.40 -0.69
N LEU A 38 13.96 -10.83 0.57
CA LEU A 38 13.11 -10.42 1.68
C LEU A 38 13.26 -8.95 2.07
N MET A 39 14.29 -8.24 1.59
CA MET A 39 14.54 -6.83 1.94
C MET A 39 13.81 -5.84 1.03
N ASN A 40 13.18 -6.30 -0.05
CA ASN A 40 12.45 -5.45 -0.98
C ASN A 40 11.13 -6.12 -1.38
N TRP A 41 10.01 -5.44 -1.09
CA TRP A 41 8.67 -5.96 -1.30
C TRP A 41 7.89 -5.09 -2.28
N GLU A 42 7.14 -5.76 -3.15
CA GLU A 42 6.08 -5.15 -3.94
C GLU A 42 4.76 -5.32 -3.22
N CYS A 43 4.09 -4.20 -3.00
CA CYS A 43 2.81 -4.13 -2.32
C CYS A 43 1.78 -3.43 -3.21
N ALA A 44 0.50 -3.66 -2.91
CA ALA A 44 -0.59 -2.91 -3.50
C ALA A 44 -1.66 -2.62 -2.45
N ILE A 45 -2.14 -1.38 -2.43
CA ILE A 45 -3.12 -0.89 -1.45
C ILE A 45 -4.42 -0.58 -2.20
N PRO A 46 -5.55 -1.23 -1.85
CA PRO A 46 -6.83 -0.90 -2.46
C PRO A 46 -7.35 0.44 -1.94
N GLY A 47 -8.02 1.21 -2.78
CA GLY A 47 -8.77 2.37 -2.35
C GLY A 47 -9.99 1.99 -1.50
N LYS A 48 -10.30 2.81 -0.49
CA LYS A 48 -11.45 2.59 0.41
C LYS A 48 -12.75 2.97 -0.31
N LYS A 49 -13.81 2.20 -0.10
CA LYS A 49 -15.14 2.50 -0.66
C LYS A 49 -15.69 3.82 -0.10
N GLY A 50 -16.41 4.57 -0.93
CA GLY A 50 -16.97 5.87 -0.60
C GLY A 50 -15.93 6.99 -0.53
N THR A 51 -14.70 6.76 -1.03
CA THR A 51 -13.63 7.75 -1.06
C THR A 51 -13.22 8.04 -2.50
N PRO A 52 -12.55 9.17 -2.78
CA PRO A 52 -12.00 9.45 -4.12
C PRO A 52 -11.06 8.36 -4.66
N TRP A 53 -10.51 7.52 -3.77
CA TRP A 53 -9.60 6.42 -4.12
C TRP A 53 -10.31 5.14 -4.54
N GLU A 54 -11.64 5.04 -4.35
CA GLU A 54 -12.41 3.83 -4.63
C GLU A 54 -12.15 3.29 -6.04
N GLY A 55 -12.02 1.97 -6.16
CA GLY A 55 -11.70 1.29 -7.42
C GLY A 55 -10.21 1.32 -7.80
N GLY A 56 -9.38 2.09 -7.09
CA GLY A 56 -7.94 2.09 -7.25
C GLY A 56 -7.25 0.92 -6.56
N LEU A 57 -6.11 0.50 -7.12
CA LEU A 57 -5.18 -0.44 -6.49
C LEU A 57 -3.74 0.07 -6.68
N PHE A 58 -3.24 0.78 -5.68
CA PHE A 58 -2.05 1.61 -5.76
C PHE A 58 -0.78 0.83 -5.44
N LYS A 59 0.14 0.75 -6.40
CA LYS A 59 1.43 0.06 -6.28
C LYS A 59 2.37 0.80 -5.32
N LEU A 60 2.95 0.05 -4.39
CA LEU A 60 3.88 0.55 -3.40
C LEU A 60 5.09 -0.37 -3.31
N ARG A 61 6.31 0.18 -3.32
CA ARG A 61 7.53 -0.52 -2.95
C ARG A 61 7.85 -0.30 -1.49
N MET A 62 8.15 -1.37 -0.77
CA MET A 62 8.57 -1.35 0.64
C MET A 62 10.00 -1.87 0.76
N LEU A 63 10.91 -1.01 1.22
CA LEU A 63 12.35 -1.26 1.27
C LEU A 63 12.82 -1.34 2.72
N PHE A 64 13.40 -2.47 3.10
CA PHE A 64 13.92 -2.72 4.44
C PHE A 64 15.44 -2.53 4.46
N LYS A 65 15.97 -2.09 5.60
CA LYS A 65 17.40 -2.01 5.90
C LYS A 65 17.81 -3.18 6.80
N ASP A 66 19.11 -3.45 6.87
CA ASP A 66 19.67 -4.56 7.66
C ASP A 66 19.41 -4.45 9.18
N ASP A 67 19.10 -3.24 9.66
CA ASP A 67 18.75 -2.95 11.05
C ASP A 67 17.26 -3.10 11.36
N TYR A 68 16.41 -3.48 10.39
CA TYR A 68 15.01 -3.83 10.65
C TYR A 68 14.91 -4.97 11.69
N PRO A 69 13.98 -4.91 12.67
CA PRO A 69 12.91 -3.93 12.85
C PRO A 69 13.25 -2.73 13.74
N SER A 70 14.52 -2.47 14.05
CA SER A 70 14.90 -1.28 14.83
C SER A 70 14.55 -0.01 14.06
N SER A 71 14.82 0.04 12.75
CA SER A 71 14.37 1.11 11.86
C SER A 71 13.12 0.70 11.04
N PRO A 72 12.26 1.66 10.65
CA PRO A 72 11.12 1.39 9.77
C PRO A 72 11.56 1.10 8.33
N PRO A 73 10.74 0.39 7.53
CA PRO A 73 10.96 0.34 6.09
C PRO A 73 10.65 1.68 5.43
N LYS A 74 11.30 1.96 4.31
CA LYS A 74 10.90 3.05 3.41
C LYS A 74 9.79 2.58 2.49
N CYS A 75 8.66 3.29 2.48
CA CYS A 75 7.53 3.02 1.59
C CYS A 75 7.45 4.08 0.48
N LYS A 76 7.27 3.64 -0.76
CA LYS A 76 7.27 4.51 -1.95
C LYS A 76 6.20 4.07 -2.95
N PHE A 77 5.29 4.96 -3.32
CA PHE A 77 4.37 4.73 -4.44
C PHE A 77 5.15 4.72 -5.76
N GLU A 78 4.90 3.71 -6.59
CA GLU A 78 5.54 3.56 -7.90
C GLU A 78 4.49 3.21 -8.96
N PRO A 79 4.07 4.17 -9.80
CA PRO A 79 4.56 5.56 -9.89
C PRO A 79 4.16 6.44 -8.68
N PRO A 80 4.81 7.61 -8.50
CA PRO A 80 4.46 8.56 -7.44
C PRO A 80 2.97 8.95 -7.49
N LEU A 81 2.35 9.06 -6.32
CA LEU A 81 0.94 9.38 -6.18
C LEU A 81 0.77 10.86 -5.83
N PHE A 82 -0.17 11.55 -6.49
CA PHE A 82 -0.53 12.92 -6.15
C PHE A 82 -1.32 12.96 -4.83
N HIS A 83 -0.64 13.28 -3.72
CA HIS A 83 -1.23 13.24 -2.37
C HIS A 83 -0.51 14.20 -1.40
N PRO A 84 -1.21 14.87 -0.46
CA PRO A 84 -0.57 15.84 0.45
C PRO A 84 0.61 15.27 1.24
N ASN A 85 0.57 13.99 1.62
CA ASN A 85 1.61 13.31 2.40
C ASN A 85 2.47 12.33 1.57
N VAL A 86 2.50 12.45 0.25
CA VAL A 86 3.43 11.69 -0.61
C VAL A 86 4.37 12.69 -1.28
N TYR A 87 5.67 12.50 -1.12
CA TYR A 87 6.65 13.34 -1.80
C TYR A 87 6.59 13.13 -3.32
N PRO A 88 7.06 14.09 -4.15
CA PRO A 88 7.18 13.89 -5.60
C PRO A 88 8.03 12.67 -5.99
N SER A 89 8.91 12.22 -5.08
CA SER A 89 9.66 10.97 -5.24
C SER A 89 8.79 9.70 -5.12
N GLY A 90 7.54 9.81 -4.68
CA GLY A 90 6.65 8.72 -4.30
C GLY A 90 6.81 8.28 -2.83
N THR A 91 7.83 8.76 -2.11
CA THR A 91 8.05 8.37 -0.70
C THR A 91 6.87 8.83 0.15
N VAL A 92 6.35 7.95 1.02
CA VAL A 92 5.24 8.25 1.92
C VAL A 92 5.75 8.92 3.19
N CYS A 93 5.12 10.03 3.58
CA CYS A 93 5.31 10.69 4.87
C CYS A 93 4.22 10.21 5.83
N LEU A 94 4.57 9.36 6.80
CA LEU A 94 3.68 8.82 7.81
C LEU A 94 4.49 8.60 9.08
N SER A 95 3.97 8.97 10.25
CA SER A 95 4.75 8.95 11.49
C SER A 95 5.25 7.55 11.88
N ILE A 96 4.50 6.49 11.57
CA ILE A 96 4.94 5.10 11.77
C ILE A 96 6.00 4.62 10.76
N LEU A 97 6.41 5.46 9.82
CA LEU A 97 7.52 5.22 8.89
C LEU A 97 8.75 6.08 9.21
N GLU A 98 8.69 6.83 10.33
CA GLU A 98 9.76 7.71 10.79
C GLU A 98 10.31 7.20 12.12
N GLU A 99 11.63 7.01 12.16
CA GLU A 99 12.35 6.40 13.29
C GLU A 99 12.18 7.21 14.59
N ASP A 100 12.20 8.54 14.49
CA ASP A 100 12.13 9.46 15.63
C ASP A 100 10.69 9.89 16.01
N LYS A 101 9.65 9.30 15.37
CA LYS A 101 8.24 9.60 15.66
C LYS A 101 7.53 8.38 16.26
N ASP A 102 6.63 7.75 15.52
CA ASP A 102 5.72 6.72 16.04
C ASP A 102 6.17 5.29 15.69
N TRP A 103 7.34 5.11 15.07
CA TRP A 103 7.84 3.79 14.76
C TRP A 103 8.05 2.96 16.03
N ARG A 104 7.64 1.70 15.97
CA ARG A 104 7.93 0.69 17.00
C ARG A 104 8.29 -0.61 16.28
N PRO A 105 9.33 -1.35 16.72
CA PRO A 105 9.70 -2.63 16.12
C PRO A 105 8.60 -3.70 16.08
N ALA A 106 7.53 -3.50 16.88
CA ALA A 106 6.35 -4.36 16.89
C ALA A 106 5.40 -4.12 15.70
N ILE A 107 5.48 -2.96 15.03
CA ILE A 107 4.63 -2.61 13.90
C ILE A 107 4.91 -3.55 12.73
N THR A 108 3.84 -4.17 12.22
CA THR A 108 3.88 -5.19 11.17
C THR A 108 3.69 -4.60 9.78
N ILE A 109 4.04 -5.36 8.73
CA ILE A 109 3.77 -4.98 7.34
C ILE A 109 2.27 -4.72 7.12
N LYS A 110 1.41 -5.52 7.76
CA LYS A 110 -0.05 -5.34 7.77
C LYS A 110 -0.47 -3.99 8.33
N GLN A 111 0.07 -3.61 9.48
CA GLN A 111 -0.26 -2.33 10.10
C GLN A 111 0.25 -1.14 9.29
N ILE A 112 1.42 -1.26 8.67
CA ILE A 112 1.96 -0.23 7.77
C ILE A 112 1.01 -0.01 6.60
N LEU A 113 0.63 -1.07 5.88
CA LEU A 113 -0.21 -0.94 4.69
C LEU A 113 -1.62 -0.41 5.03
N LEU A 114 -2.19 -0.83 6.16
CA LEU A 114 -3.46 -0.28 6.65
C LEU A 114 -3.32 1.22 7.03
N GLY A 115 -2.22 1.59 7.70
CA GLY A 115 -1.95 2.99 8.03
C GLY A 115 -1.79 3.87 6.80
N ILE A 116 -1.15 3.37 5.75
CA ILE A 116 -1.05 4.09 4.47
C ILE A 116 -2.42 4.20 3.79
N GLN A 117 -3.26 3.16 3.81
CA GLN A 117 -4.62 3.25 3.26
C GLN A 117 -5.44 4.33 3.98
N GLU A 118 -5.35 4.41 5.32
CA GLU A 118 -6.05 5.45 6.07
C GLU A 118 -5.48 6.83 5.77
N LEU A 119 -4.15 6.97 5.64
CA LEU A 119 -3.52 8.23 5.26
C LEU A 119 -4.02 8.78 3.91
N LEU A 120 -4.31 7.90 2.94
CA LEU A 120 -4.91 8.34 1.66
C LEU A 120 -6.26 9.03 1.88
N ASN A 121 -7.07 8.52 2.81
CA ASN A 121 -8.39 9.04 3.10
C ASN A 121 -8.35 10.24 4.06
N GLU A 122 -7.45 10.22 5.04
CA GLU A 122 -7.28 11.23 6.09
C GLU A 122 -5.86 11.80 6.07
N PRO A 123 -5.52 12.67 5.09
CA PRO A 123 -4.23 13.33 5.02
C PRO A 123 -3.87 14.10 6.29
N ASN A 124 -2.61 13.99 6.73
CA ASN A 124 -2.06 14.83 7.78
C ASN A 124 -1.68 16.21 7.22
N ILE A 125 -2.59 17.17 7.37
CA ILE A 125 -2.39 18.55 6.89
C ILE A 125 -1.33 19.35 7.67
N GLN A 126 -0.90 18.87 8.84
CA GLN A 126 0.12 19.56 9.66
C GLN A 126 1.54 19.29 9.15
N ASP A 127 1.73 18.23 8.36
CA ASP A 127 3.04 17.82 7.84
C ASP A 127 2.95 17.40 6.36
N PRO A 128 2.64 18.35 5.44
CA PRO A 128 2.49 18.05 4.03
C PRO A 128 3.85 17.81 3.36
N ALA A 129 3.92 16.73 2.58
CA ALA A 129 5.07 16.37 1.73
C ALA A 129 5.00 17.00 0.33
N GLN A 130 3.80 17.34 -0.16
CA GLN A 130 3.59 17.95 -1.48
C GLN A 130 2.68 19.17 -1.39
N ALA A 131 3.25 20.35 -1.62
CA ALA A 131 2.57 21.64 -1.43
C ALA A 131 1.36 21.85 -2.37
N GLU A 132 1.45 21.40 -3.62
CA GLU A 132 0.37 21.53 -4.59
C GLU A 132 -0.84 20.69 -4.19
N ALA A 133 -0.63 19.40 -3.88
CA ALA A 133 -1.69 18.52 -3.40
C ALA A 133 -2.30 19.03 -2.09
N TYR A 134 -1.46 19.51 -1.16
CA TYR A 134 -1.92 20.16 0.08
C TYR A 134 -2.81 21.37 -0.19
N THR A 135 -2.40 22.28 -1.09
CA THR A 135 -3.16 23.50 -1.38
C THR A 135 -4.53 23.18 -1.96
N ILE A 136 -4.59 22.23 -2.89
CA ILE A 136 -5.86 21.77 -3.47
C ILE A 136 -6.72 21.12 -2.39
N TYR A 137 -6.15 20.21 -1.59
CA TYR A 137 -6.88 19.53 -0.50
C TYR A 137 -7.42 20.49 0.56
N CYS A 138 -6.63 21.45 1.03
CA CYS A 138 -7.06 22.44 2.02
C CYS A 138 -8.08 23.44 1.44
N GLY A 139 -7.98 23.76 0.14
CA GLY A 139 -9.00 24.54 -0.56
C GLY A 139 -10.39 23.85 -0.55
N ILE A 140 -10.44 22.52 -0.43
CA ILE A 140 -11.69 21.78 -0.20
C ILE A 140 -12.20 22.00 1.23
N PHE A 141 -11.30 21.90 2.21
CA PHE A 141 -11.62 22.00 3.64
C PHE A 141 -12.08 23.39 4.07
N LEU A 142 -11.59 24.45 3.42
CA LEU A 142 -11.87 25.83 3.81
C LEU A 142 -13.10 26.44 3.11
N GLU A 143 -13.49 26.00 1.92
CA GLU A 143 -14.59 26.63 1.17
C GLU A 143 -15.84 25.77 0.95
N GLN A 144 -15.84 24.46 1.26
CA GLN A 144 -16.95 23.54 0.94
C GLN A 144 -17.51 23.70 -0.50
N SER A 145 -16.75 24.28 -1.43
CA SER A 145 -17.25 24.56 -2.77
C SER A 145 -17.25 23.25 -3.56
N THR A 146 -18.36 22.95 -4.22
CA THR A 146 -18.47 21.75 -5.07
C THR A 146 -17.44 21.73 -6.22
N MET A 147 -16.81 22.86 -6.54
CA MET A 147 -15.81 22.98 -7.60
C MET A 147 -14.43 22.49 -7.16
N THR A 148 -13.98 22.82 -5.94
CA THR A 148 -12.67 22.41 -5.44
C THR A 148 -12.60 20.91 -5.16
N THR A 149 -13.68 20.31 -4.63
CA THR A 149 -13.79 18.85 -4.49
C THR A 149 -13.68 18.15 -5.84
N LYS A 150 -14.37 18.66 -6.86
CA LYS A 150 -14.31 18.11 -8.23
C LYS A 150 -12.92 18.21 -8.86
N LEU A 151 -12.13 19.24 -8.53
CA LEU A 151 -10.77 19.38 -9.04
C LEU A 151 -9.84 18.33 -8.44
N PHE A 152 -9.91 18.10 -7.14
CA PHE A 152 -9.12 17.06 -6.48
C PHE A 152 -9.52 15.66 -6.91
N GLU A 153 -10.82 15.38 -6.98
CA GLU A 153 -11.34 14.12 -7.52
C GLU A 153 -10.95 13.91 -8.98
N LYS A 154 -10.93 14.98 -9.80
CA LYS A 154 -10.48 14.92 -11.18
C LYS A 154 -9.00 14.56 -11.27
N GLU A 155 -8.15 15.13 -10.41
CA GLU A 155 -6.73 14.79 -10.39
C GLU A 155 -6.50 13.34 -9.96
N ILE A 156 -7.17 12.89 -8.90
CA ILE A 156 -7.12 11.48 -8.46
C ILE A 156 -7.64 10.56 -9.57
N ARG A 157 -8.75 10.92 -10.24
CA ARG A 157 -9.26 10.16 -11.37
C ARG A 157 -8.26 10.13 -12.53
N GLY A 158 -7.56 11.23 -12.79
CA GLY A 158 -6.45 11.28 -13.73
C GLY A 158 -5.32 10.32 -13.37
N GLU A 159 -4.98 10.19 -12.08
CA GLU A 159 -4.03 9.17 -11.60
C GLU A 159 -4.58 7.75 -11.79
N LEU A 160 -5.86 7.52 -11.49
CA LEU A 160 -6.52 6.22 -11.66
C LEU A 160 -6.57 5.78 -13.14
N GLU A 161 -6.67 6.72 -14.07
CA GLU A 161 -6.69 6.43 -15.51
C GLU A 161 -5.30 6.11 -16.08
N LYS A 162 -4.21 6.35 -15.33
CA LYS A 162 -2.85 5.95 -15.75
C LYS A 162 -2.69 4.43 -15.57
N ALA A 163 -2.46 3.73 -16.68
CA ALA A 163 -2.30 2.28 -16.75
C ALA A 163 -1.20 1.70 -15.83
N ASP A 164 -0.26 2.52 -15.38
CA ASP A 164 0.82 2.11 -14.49
C ASP A 164 0.51 2.28 -12.99
N VAL A 165 -0.51 3.06 -12.63
CA VAL A 165 -0.90 3.33 -11.23
C VAL A 165 -1.77 2.21 -10.68
N ILE A 166 -2.76 1.76 -11.44
CA ILE A 166 -3.70 0.70 -11.06
C ILE A 166 -3.22 -0.65 -11.58
N LEU A 167 -3.10 -1.63 -10.68
CA LEU A 167 -3.03 -3.03 -11.11
C LEU A 167 -4.43 -3.50 -11.51
N THR A 168 -4.62 -3.92 -12.76
CA THR A 168 -5.84 -4.64 -13.14
C THR A 168 -5.93 -5.97 -12.39
N THR A 169 -7.13 -6.51 -12.24
CA THR A 169 -7.37 -7.84 -11.67
C THR A 169 -6.45 -8.90 -12.29
N ASP A 170 -6.29 -8.89 -13.62
CA ASP A 170 -5.37 -9.79 -14.33
C ASP A 170 -3.90 -9.51 -14.01
N GLN A 171 -3.50 -8.24 -13.89
CA GLN A 171 -2.15 -7.90 -13.46
C GLN A 171 -1.87 -8.36 -12.03
N VAL A 172 -2.86 -8.29 -11.13
CA VAL A 172 -2.71 -8.81 -9.77
C VAL A 172 -2.51 -10.32 -9.76
N ILE A 173 -3.39 -11.03 -10.48
CA ILE A 173 -3.36 -12.49 -10.57
C ILE A 173 -2.05 -12.97 -11.22
N ASN A 174 -1.68 -12.38 -12.36
CA ASN A 174 -0.51 -12.80 -13.13
C ASN A 174 0.81 -12.39 -12.47
N LYS A 175 0.88 -11.18 -11.89
CA LYS A 175 2.13 -10.65 -11.30
C LYS A 175 2.38 -11.22 -9.90
N PHE A 176 1.35 -11.32 -9.08
CA PHE A 176 1.49 -11.67 -7.66
C PHE A 176 1.04 -13.10 -7.33
N GLY A 177 0.50 -13.84 -8.29
CA GLY A 177 -0.01 -15.19 -8.07
C GLY A 177 -1.19 -15.24 -7.10
N VAL A 178 -1.86 -14.10 -6.87
CA VAL A 178 -3.00 -13.98 -5.96
C VAL A 178 -4.25 -14.43 -6.71
N ARG A 179 -4.54 -15.73 -6.70
CA ARG A 179 -5.83 -16.26 -7.20
C ARG A 179 -6.92 -15.85 -6.20
N GLY A 180 -7.83 -14.96 -6.58
CA GLY A 180 -8.98 -14.58 -5.74
C GLY A 180 -9.36 -13.10 -5.70
N TYR A 181 -8.69 -12.22 -6.47
CA TYR A 181 -9.22 -10.88 -6.73
C TYR A 181 -10.30 -11.04 -7.83
N SER A 182 -11.57 -11.12 -7.45
CA SER A 182 -12.68 -11.04 -8.40
C SER A 182 -13.48 -9.79 -8.08
N ASP A 183 -13.77 -8.97 -9.09
CA ASP A 183 -14.57 -7.75 -8.97
C ASP A 183 -16.03 -7.97 -8.52
N ASP A 184 -16.43 -9.23 -8.27
CA ASP A 184 -17.75 -9.61 -7.78
C ASP A 184 -17.75 -10.13 -6.33
N LYS A 185 -18.57 -9.43 -5.51
CA LYS A 185 -18.96 -9.60 -4.08
C LYS A 185 -18.92 -11.04 -3.52
N LYS A 186 -18.67 -11.26 -2.21
CA LYS A 186 -19.65 -11.10 -1.11
C LYS A 186 -19.03 -11.11 0.30
N GLU A 187 -19.50 -10.17 1.10
CA GLU A 187 -19.32 -10.08 2.55
C GLU A 187 -20.31 -11.03 3.27
N ASN A 188 -19.80 -11.77 4.26
CA ASN A 188 -20.52 -12.54 5.31
C ASN A 188 -21.63 -13.54 4.93
N GLY A 189 -21.30 -14.60 4.17
CA GLY A 189 -22.21 -15.77 4.04
C GLY A 189 -21.60 -17.14 3.66
N LYS A 190 -20.26 -17.26 3.72
CA LYS A 190 -19.34 -18.42 3.57
C LYS A 190 -19.79 -19.75 2.91
N SER A 191 -18.87 -20.28 2.09
CA SER A 191 -18.13 -21.51 2.47
C SER A 191 -16.65 -21.43 2.05
N ARG A 192 -15.79 -21.98 2.91
CA ARG A 192 -14.33 -22.09 2.81
C ARG A 192 -13.84 -23.14 1.81
N ALA A 193 -14.68 -24.09 1.39
CA ALA A 193 -14.20 -25.45 1.15
C ALA A 193 -13.14 -25.64 0.05
N GLU A 194 -12.98 -24.70 -0.90
CA GLU A 194 -11.95 -24.82 -1.95
C GLU A 194 -10.80 -23.83 -1.84
N TRP A 195 -10.87 -22.82 -0.95
CA TRP A 195 -9.75 -21.89 -0.72
C TRP A 195 -8.42 -22.62 -0.40
N CYS A 196 -8.48 -23.92 -0.04
CA CYS A 196 -7.38 -24.79 0.33
C CYS A 196 -6.79 -25.73 -0.75
N ASN A 197 -7.34 -25.89 -1.97
CA ASN A 197 -6.88 -26.98 -2.88
C ASN A 197 -5.99 -26.56 -4.09
N MET A 198 -5.62 -25.29 -4.27
CA MET A 198 -5.01 -24.83 -5.54
C MET A 198 -3.70 -24.04 -5.43
N VAL A 199 -2.93 -24.22 -4.35
CA VAL A 199 -1.50 -23.82 -4.36
C VAL A 199 -0.68 -25.04 -4.75
N PRO A 200 -0.11 -25.13 -5.97
CA PRO A 200 0.89 -26.15 -6.24
C PRO A 200 2.12 -25.84 -5.39
N HIS A 201 2.65 -26.87 -4.73
CA HIS A 201 3.98 -26.86 -4.16
C HIS A 201 5.01 -26.51 -5.23
N LEU A 202 5.53 -25.29 -5.21
CA LEU A 202 6.83 -24.91 -5.80
C LEU A 202 7.47 -23.82 -4.94
#